data_AF-A0A9P6WWE5-F1
#
_entry.id   AF-A0A9P6WWE5-F1
#
_cell.length_a   1.000
_cell.length_b   1.000
_cell.length_c   1.000
_cell.angle_alpha   90.00
_cell.angle_beta   90.00
_cell.angle_gamma   90.00
#
_symmetry.space_group_name_H-M   'P 1'
#
loop_
_entity.id
_entity.type
_entity.pdbx_description
1 polymer ?
#
loop_
_entity_poly.entity_id
_entity_poly.type
_entity_poly.pdbx_seq_one_letter_code
_entity_poly.pdbx_strand_id
1 'polypeptide(L)'
;MSNLKLKELPDPLAVDKLPGDKPILHASKTNAPASKIEALIGNLQKDFANNQILKTSYLKRSIATRASQRYISSLQHPITGQLCTSSVDLQDAAKTFYQQLYQSDPTSDANVSILLDTIPDSDIIPSDSIPPLLAPFTIHDLVSASSRSPRKSSPGIDGIPYEILSLVFKHPGVAPLAVKVYNEALLQSVFPSSWLCTSTALLPKKVILLC
;
A
#
# COMPACT_ATOMS: atom_id res chain seq x y z
N MET A 1 -46.04 1.05 27.72
CA MET A 1 -46.74 -0.25 27.67
C MET A 1 -45.92 -1.13 26.73
N SER A 2 -45.32 -2.26 27.07
CA SER A 2 -45.28 -3.10 28.26
C SER A 2 -44.01 -3.97 28.09
N ASN A 3 -43.08 -3.87 29.04
CA ASN A 3 -41.95 -4.79 29.16
C ASN A 3 -42.46 -6.12 29.73
N LEU A 4 -42.22 -7.22 29.02
CA LEU A 4 -42.40 -8.57 29.55
C LEU A 4 -41.10 -9.01 30.24
N LYS A 5 -41.18 -9.07 31.57
CA LYS A 5 -40.24 -9.75 32.47
C LYS A 5 -40.89 -11.07 32.91
N LEU A 6 -40.17 -11.84 33.72
CA LEU A 6 -40.46 -13.17 34.31
C LEU A 6 -39.75 -14.31 33.56
N LYS A 7 -39.03 -15.24 34.20
CA LYS A 7 -39.03 -15.66 35.61
C LYS A 7 -37.75 -16.48 35.89
N GLU A 8 -37.03 -16.17 36.96
CA GLU A 8 -36.17 -17.13 37.66
C GLU A 8 -36.96 -17.83 38.77
N LEU A 9 -36.47 -19.01 39.19
CA LEU A 9 -36.49 -19.69 40.52
C LEU A 9 -36.58 -21.22 40.31
N PRO A 10 -36.15 -22.09 41.27
CA PRO A 10 -35.31 -21.86 42.45
C PRO A 10 -34.15 -22.88 42.62
N ASP A 11 -33.17 -22.52 43.45
CA ASP A 11 -32.26 -23.41 44.18
C ASP A 11 -33.00 -24.02 45.40
N PRO A 12 -32.75 -25.29 45.78
CA PRO A 12 -32.91 -25.63 47.17
C PRO A 12 -31.74 -26.46 47.70
N LEU A 13 -30.98 -25.83 48.61
CA LEU A 13 -30.42 -26.49 49.77
C LEU A 13 -31.54 -27.19 50.55
N ALA A 14 -31.69 -28.51 50.36
CA ALA A 14 -32.39 -29.38 51.28
C ALA A 14 -31.35 -30.24 52.02
N VAL A 15 -31.17 -29.89 53.30
CA VAL A 15 -30.40 -30.61 54.29
C VAL A 15 -31.22 -31.81 54.75
N ASP A 16 -30.67 -33.02 54.67
CA ASP A 16 -31.11 -34.13 55.52
C ASP A 16 -29.89 -34.71 56.25
N LYS A 17 -29.98 -34.72 57.58
CA LYS A 17 -29.04 -35.33 58.51
C LYS A 17 -29.64 -36.65 59.02
N LEU A 18 -28.77 -37.65 59.22
CA LEU A 18 -28.66 -38.62 60.34
C LEU A 18 -28.24 -40.02 59.83
N PRO A 19 -27.68 -40.91 60.67
CA PRO A 19 -26.64 -40.77 61.70
C PRO A 19 -25.43 -41.69 61.40
N GLY A 20 -24.41 -41.67 62.26
CA GLY A 20 -23.04 -42.07 61.92
C GLY A 20 -22.70 -43.56 61.96
N ASP A 21 -21.47 -43.84 61.50
CA ASP A 21 -20.57 -44.77 62.18
C ASP A 21 -19.09 -44.52 61.80
N LYS A 22 -18.22 -44.99 62.70
CA LYS A 22 -16.81 -44.63 63.03
C LYS A 22 -15.74 -44.59 61.90
N PRO A 23 -14.57 -43.96 62.19
CA PRO A 23 -13.53 -43.69 61.20
C PRO A 23 -12.57 -44.88 61.01
N ILE A 24 -12.16 -45.13 59.78
CA ILE A 24 -10.97 -45.92 59.48
C ILE A 24 -9.93 -44.98 58.87
N LEU A 25 -8.90 -44.70 59.67
CA LEU A 25 -7.62 -44.19 59.21
C LEU A 25 -7.00 -45.22 58.27
N HIS A 26 -6.69 -44.81 57.03
CA HIS A 26 -5.54 -45.35 56.32
C HIS A 26 -4.73 -44.19 55.74
N ALA A 27 -3.50 -44.09 56.24
CA ALA A 27 -2.51 -43.12 55.81
C ALA A 27 -1.89 -43.50 54.45
N SER A 28 -1.59 -42.45 53.69
CA SER A 28 -0.43 -42.28 52.81
C SER A 28 -0.28 -43.11 51.54
N LYS A 29 -0.54 -42.47 50.39
CA LYS A 29 0.31 -42.59 49.20
C LYS A 29 0.71 -41.20 48.69
N THR A 30 1.94 -40.84 49.01
CA THR A 30 2.86 -39.88 48.37
C THR A 30 2.31 -39.08 47.16
N ASN A 31 1.91 -37.82 47.37
CA ASN A 31 1.49 -36.89 46.31
C ASN A 31 2.67 -36.07 45.69
N ALA A 32 3.90 -36.53 45.88
CA ALA A 32 5.13 -35.83 45.49
C ALA A 32 5.38 -35.69 43.97
N PRO A 33 5.00 -36.64 43.08
CA PRO A 33 5.28 -36.49 41.65
C PRO A 33 4.26 -35.58 40.94
N ALA A 34 2.98 -35.61 41.37
CA ALA A 34 1.93 -34.78 40.78
C ALA A 34 2.15 -33.30 41.06
N SER A 35 2.49 -32.93 42.30
CA SER A 35 2.79 -31.53 42.66
C SER A 35 4.00 -30.96 41.90
N LYS A 36 4.98 -31.81 41.58
CA LYS A 36 6.18 -31.41 40.82
C LYS A 36 5.86 -31.19 39.33
N ILE A 37 4.94 -31.98 38.76
CA ILE A 37 4.45 -31.81 37.39
C ILE A 37 3.60 -30.54 37.27
N GLU A 38 2.69 -30.30 38.21
CA GLU A 38 1.88 -29.06 38.23
C GLU A 38 2.74 -27.80 38.36
N ALA A 39 3.78 -27.84 39.21
CA ALA A 39 4.73 -26.75 39.32
C ALA A 39 5.50 -26.51 38.00
N LEU A 40 5.86 -27.58 37.29
CA LEU A 40 6.53 -27.47 35.98
C LEU A 40 5.61 -26.87 34.91
N ILE A 41 4.34 -27.27 34.87
CA ILE A 41 3.33 -26.71 33.97
C ILE A 41 3.12 -25.21 34.25
N GLY A 42 3.00 -24.83 35.52
CA GLY A 42 2.87 -23.43 35.92
C GLY A 42 4.08 -22.58 35.50
N ASN A 43 5.29 -23.12 35.62
CA ASN A 43 6.51 -22.45 35.16
C ASN A 43 6.53 -22.27 33.63
N LEU A 44 6.18 -23.31 32.87
CA LEU A 44 6.11 -23.25 31.40
C LEU A 44 5.06 -22.25 30.90
N GLN A 45 3.90 -22.18 31.55
CA GLN A 45 2.86 -21.20 31.22
C GLN A 45 3.36 -19.77 31.46
N LYS A 46 4.10 -19.56 32.56
CA LYS A 46 4.70 -18.27 32.90
C LYS A 46 5.79 -17.87 31.90
N ASP A 47 6.63 -18.81 31.49
CA ASP A 47 7.67 -18.60 30.48
C ASP A 47 7.08 -18.31 29.10
N PHE A 48 5.97 -18.96 28.75
CA PHE A 48 5.26 -18.70 27.51
C PHE A 48 4.62 -17.31 27.49
N ALA A 49 3.96 -16.91 28.59
CA ALA A 49 3.40 -15.56 28.75
C ALA A 49 4.49 -14.48 28.70
N ASN A 50 5.60 -14.69 29.42
CA ASN A 50 6.75 -13.78 29.40
C ASN A 50 7.35 -13.64 27.99
N ASN A 51 7.54 -14.75 27.27
CA ASN A 51 8.04 -14.71 25.90
C ASN A 51 7.11 -13.97 24.94
N GLN A 52 5.78 -14.11 25.08
CA GLN A 52 4.84 -13.31 24.31
C GLN A 52 4.94 -11.82 24.63
N ILE A 53 5.04 -11.45 25.92
CA ILE A 53 5.22 -10.06 26.36
C ILE A 53 6.54 -9.48 25.84
N LEU A 54 7.62 -10.24 25.87
CA LEU A 54 8.92 -9.82 25.33
C LEU A 54 8.86 -9.60 23.82
N LYS A 55 8.26 -10.53 23.06
CA LYS A 55 8.06 -10.38 21.61
C LYS A 55 7.20 -9.16 21.26
N THR A 56 6.09 -8.95 21.97
CA THR A 56 5.20 -7.79 21.75
C THR A 56 5.86 -6.47 22.15
N SER A 57 6.60 -6.44 23.25
CA SER A 57 7.33 -5.23 23.69
C SER A 57 8.51 -4.89 22.77
N TYR A 58 9.23 -5.90 22.28
CA TYR A 58 10.24 -5.72 21.23
C TYR A 58 9.60 -5.14 19.98
N LEU A 59 8.51 -5.73 19.49
CA LEU A 59 7.79 -5.23 18.31
C LEU A 59 7.32 -3.76 18.51
N LYS A 60 6.74 -3.43 19.67
CA LYS A 60 6.35 -2.06 20.02
C LYS A 60 7.53 -1.10 19.99
N ARG A 61 8.66 -1.47 20.60
CA ARG A 61 9.91 -0.68 20.55
C ARG A 61 10.41 -0.53 19.12
N SER A 62 10.45 -1.60 18.34
CA SER A 62 10.88 -1.54 16.94
C SER A 62 9.98 -0.64 16.09
N ILE A 63 8.66 -0.65 16.31
CA ILE A 63 7.72 0.27 15.65
C ILE A 63 8.01 1.71 16.06
N ALA A 64 8.17 1.99 17.36
CA ALA A 64 8.46 3.33 17.88
C ALA A 64 9.82 3.86 17.38
N THR A 65 10.87 3.04 17.40
CA THR A 65 12.19 3.39 16.86
C THR A 65 12.13 3.66 15.36
N ARG A 66 11.38 2.86 14.59
CA ARG A 66 11.19 3.11 13.15
C ARG A 66 10.38 4.38 12.90
N ALA A 67 9.39 4.67 13.74
CA ALA A 67 8.61 5.89 13.65
C ALA A 67 9.47 7.13 13.93
N SER A 68 10.34 7.09 14.96
CA SER A 68 11.25 8.19 15.25
C SER A 68 12.34 8.35 14.18
N GLN A 69 12.88 7.25 13.65
CA GLN A 69 13.88 7.29 12.57
C GLN A 69 13.32 7.82 11.23
N ARG A 70 12.00 7.68 11.01
CA ARG A 70 11.33 8.22 9.81
C ARG A 70 10.80 9.64 10.02
N TYR A 71 10.92 10.18 11.21
CA TYR A 71 10.44 11.52 11.52
C TYR A 71 11.44 12.55 11.00
N ILE A 72 11.04 13.28 9.96
CA ILE A 72 11.78 14.43 9.47
C ILE A 72 11.43 15.62 10.37
N SER A 73 12.33 15.95 11.29
CA SER A 73 12.12 17.03 12.26
C SER A 73 12.27 18.43 11.66
N SER A 74 13.05 18.55 10.59
CA SER A 74 13.30 19.83 9.93
C SER A 74 13.79 19.64 8.50
N LEU A 75 13.48 20.58 7.61
CA LEU A 75 14.02 20.70 6.26
C LEU A 75 14.52 22.11 6.02
N GLN A 76 15.50 22.30 5.15
CA GLN A 76 15.84 23.62 4.65
C GLN A 76 15.02 23.92 3.40
N HIS A 77 14.34 25.06 3.37
CA HIS A 77 13.55 25.45 2.21
C HIS A 77 14.47 25.77 1.02
N PRO A 78 14.27 25.18 -0.17
CA PRO A 78 15.22 25.29 -1.29
C PRO A 78 15.33 26.71 -1.87
N ILE A 79 14.24 27.51 -1.82
CA ILE A 79 14.26 28.91 -2.30
C ILE A 79 14.69 29.90 -1.20
N THR A 80 14.04 29.90 -0.04
CA THR A 80 14.27 30.91 1.01
C THR A 80 15.47 30.59 1.89
N GLY A 81 15.98 29.36 1.86
CA GLY A 81 17.07 28.89 2.72
C GLY A 81 16.70 28.74 4.20
N GLN A 82 15.45 28.99 4.58
CA GLN A 82 15.01 28.95 5.98
C GLN A 82 14.81 27.52 6.50
N LEU A 83 15.05 27.36 7.80
CA LEU A 83 14.81 26.09 8.50
C LEU A 83 13.32 25.92 8.78
N CYS A 84 12.70 24.97 8.10
CA CYS A 84 11.31 24.58 8.24
C CYS A 84 11.19 23.52 9.34
N THR A 85 10.29 23.73 10.29
CA THR A 85 10.02 22.78 11.38
C THR A 85 8.53 22.51 11.57
N SER A 86 7.65 23.39 11.08
CA SER A 86 6.21 23.17 11.07
C SER A 86 5.82 22.20 9.96
N SER A 87 4.73 21.46 10.14
CA SER A 87 4.24 20.53 9.11
C SER A 87 3.93 21.23 7.79
N VAL A 88 3.48 22.49 7.81
CA VAL A 88 3.12 23.23 6.60
C VAL A 88 4.38 23.61 5.84
N ASP A 89 5.37 24.18 6.53
CA ASP A 89 6.62 24.62 5.91
C ASP A 89 7.45 23.42 5.42
N LEU A 90 7.41 22.30 6.12
CA LEU A 90 8.04 21.04 5.70
C LEU A 90 7.43 20.52 4.39
N GLN A 91 6.10 20.56 4.26
CA GLN A 91 5.42 20.14 3.03
C GLN A 91 5.71 21.08 1.87
N ASP A 92 5.73 22.39 2.12
CA ASP A 92 6.05 23.40 1.12
C ASP A 92 7.50 23.24 0.62
N ALA A 93 8.46 23.17 1.54
CA ALA A 93 9.86 22.94 1.22
C ALA A 93 10.08 21.66 0.39
N ALA A 94 9.42 20.54 0.77
CA ALA A 94 9.50 19.29 0.04
C ALA A 94 8.88 19.42 -1.37
N LYS A 95 7.70 20.04 -1.46
CA LYS A 95 7.01 20.25 -2.75
C LYS A 95 7.86 21.10 -3.67
N THR A 96 8.37 22.24 -3.21
CA THR A 96 9.22 23.13 -4.00
C THR A 96 10.46 22.41 -4.51
N PHE A 97 11.11 21.65 -3.64
CA PHE A 97 12.31 20.89 -4.01
C PHE A 97 12.02 19.89 -5.14
N TYR A 98 10.99 19.05 -4.99
CA TYR A 98 10.66 18.06 -6.01
C TYR A 98 10.09 18.66 -7.29
N GLN A 99 9.40 19.80 -7.20
CA GLN A 99 8.97 20.54 -8.39
C GLN A 99 10.17 21.06 -9.19
N GLN A 100 11.20 21.57 -8.52
CA GLN A 100 12.45 21.99 -9.18
C GLN A 100 13.21 20.79 -9.75
N LEU A 101 13.33 19.69 -8.97
CA LEU A 101 14.07 18.50 -9.39
C LEU A 101 13.47 17.82 -10.63
N TYR A 102 12.14 17.85 -10.76
CA TYR A 102 11.43 17.25 -11.90
C TYR A 102 10.98 18.29 -12.93
N GLN A 103 11.49 19.51 -12.87
CA GLN A 103 11.26 20.52 -13.90
C GLN A 103 11.96 20.08 -15.19
N SER A 104 11.30 20.26 -16.33
CA SER A 104 11.89 19.92 -17.63
C SER A 104 13.08 20.83 -17.93
N ASP A 105 14.26 20.23 -18.12
CA ASP A 105 15.41 20.95 -18.66
C ASP A 105 15.26 21.16 -20.18
N PRO A 106 15.69 22.32 -20.72
CA PRO A 106 15.70 22.53 -22.16
C PRO A 106 16.64 21.51 -22.81
N THR A 107 16.09 20.73 -23.75
CA THR A 107 16.89 19.77 -24.52
C THR A 107 17.62 20.51 -25.63
N SER A 108 18.94 20.34 -25.73
CA SER A 108 19.75 20.91 -26.81
C SER A 108 19.62 20.05 -28.07
N ASP A 109 19.23 20.66 -29.20
CA ASP A 109 19.14 19.98 -30.49
C ASP A 109 20.46 19.31 -30.88
N ALA A 110 21.60 19.91 -30.51
CA ALA A 110 22.92 19.33 -30.75
C ALA A 110 23.10 18.00 -30.00
N ASN A 111 22.60 17.89 -28.76
CA ASN A 111 22.66 16.65 -27.98
C ASN A 111 21.75 15.59 -28.58
N VAL A 112 20.59 15.99 -29.11
CA VAL A 112 19.67 15.08 -29.82
C VAL A 112 20.34 14.54 -31.07
N SER A 113 20.93 15.38 -31.91
CA SER A 113 21.65 14.95 -33.11
C SER A 113 22.79 13.99 -32.78
N ILE A 114 23.62 14.31 -31.78
CA ILE A 114 24.70 13.41 -31.33
C ILE A 114 24.14 12.05 -30.91
N LEU A 115 23.04 12.03 -30.17
CA LEU A 115 22.42 10.77 -29.74
C LEU A 115 21.89 9.98 -30.94
N LEU A 116 21.23 10.64 -31.88
CA LEU A 116 20.69 9.99 -33.09
C LEU A 116 21.80 9.45 -34.00
N ASP A 117 22.92 10.17 -34.13
CA ASP A 117 24.07 9.76 -34.95
C ASP A 117 24.81 8.53 -34.37
N THR A 118 24.61 8.23 -33.08
CA THR A 118 25.20 7.04 -32.44
C THR A 118 24.37 5.77 -32.63
N ILE A 119 23.17 5.86 -33.20
CA ILE A 119 22.29 4.71 -33.41
C ILE A 119 22.82 3.89 -34.60
N PRO A 120 23.12 2.59 -34.41
CA PRO A 120 23.56 1.73 -35.51
C PRO A 120 22.47 1.53 -36.56
N ASP A 121 22.87 1.34 -37.82
CA ASP A 121 21.94 1.06 -38.93
C ASP A 121 21.08 -0.19 -38.69
N SER A 122 21.57 -1.15 -37.90
CA SER A 122 20.80 -2.36 -37.53
C SER A 122 19.56 -2.06 -36.68
N ASP A 123 19.56 -0.93 -35.99
CA ASP A 123 18.52 -0.52 -35.05
C ASP A 123 17.55 0.50 -35.69
N ILE A 124 17.81 0.91 -36.93
CA ILE A 124 16.93 1.79 -37.69
C ILE A 124 15.72 1.00 -38.20
N ILE A 125 14.53 1.53 -37.96
CA ILE A 125 13.29 0.95 -38.46
C ILE A 125 13.30 1.03 -40.00
N PRO A 126 13.14 -0.09 -40.72
CA PRO A 126 13.12 -0.07 -42.18
C PRO A 126 12.01 0.82 -42.71
N SER A 127 12.27 1.56 -43.79
CA SER A 127 11.32 2.53 -44.37
C SER A 127 9.95 1.92 -44.67
N ASP A 128 9.90 0.66 -45.10
CA ASP A 128 8.65 -0.05 -45.41
C ASP A 128 7.79 -0.31 -44.16
N SER A 129 8.40 -0.30 -42.97
CA SER A 129 7.71 -0.47 -41.69
C SER A 129 7.18 0.85 -41.12
N ILE A 130 7.57 2.00 -41.68
CA ILE A 130 7.15 3.32 -41.18
C ILE A 130 5.67 3.63 -41.47
N PRO A 131 5.15 3.43 -42.70
CA PRO A 131 3.75 3.73 -43.01
C PRO A 131 2.71 3.13 -42.05
N PRO A 132 2.78 1.85 -41.64
CA PRO A 132 1.81 1.30 -40.70
C PRO A 132 1.93 1.89 -39.28
N LEU A 133 3.10 2.39 -38.87
CA LEU A 133 3.30 3.04 -37.56
C LEU A 133 2.66 4.43 -37.49
N LEU A 134 2.49 5.08 -38.64
CA LEU A 134 1.87 6.40 -38.78
C LEU A 134 0.39 6.32 -39.20
N ALA A 135 -0.16 5.11 -39.34
CA ALA A 135 -1.55 4.92 -39.70
C ALA A 135 -2.47 5.49 -38.60
N PRO A 136 -3.56 6.19 -38.96
CA PRO A 136 -4.52 6.68 -37.97
C PRO A 136 -5.10 5.55 -37.13
N PHE A 137 -5.24 5.79 -35.83
CA PHE A 137 -5.87 4.88 -34.89
C PHE A 137 -7.36 4.69 -35.23
N THR A 138 -7.78 3.44 -35.22
CA THR A 138 -9.19 3.06 -35.26
C THR A 138 -9.72 2.86 -33.85
N ILE A 139 -11.06 2.79 -33.71
CA ILE A 139 -11.65 2.46 -32.41
C ILE A 139 -11.25 1.05 -31.93
N HIS A 140 -11.01 0.12 -32.86
CA HIS A 140 -10.55 -1.22 -32.53
C HIS A 140 -9.17 -1.18 -31.87
N ASP A 141 -8.27 -0.31 -32.35
CA ASP A 141 -6.93 -0.15 -31.78
C ASP A 141 -7.00 0.36 -30.35
N LEU A 142 -7.86 1.36 -30.08
CA LEU A 142 -8.05 1.91 -28.74
C LEU A 142 -8.66 0.88 -27.78
N VAL A 143 -9.67 0.12 -28.23
CA VAL A 143 -10.29 -0.94 -27.42
C VAL A 143 -9.30 -2.07 -27.15
N SER A 144 -8.52 -2.47 -28.15
CA SER A 144 -7.48 -3.50 -28.01
C SER A 144 -6.39 -3.04 -27.04
N ALA A 145 -5.88 -1.83 -27.19
CA ALA A 145 -4.86 -1.27 -26.31
C ALA A 145 -5.34 -1.17 -24.86
N SER A 146 -6.53 -0.61 -24.62
CA SER A 146 -7.11 -0.46 -23.28
C SER A 146 -7.46 -1.79 -22.61
N SER A 147 -7.73 -2.85 -23.37
CA SER A 147 -8.02 -4.18 -22.81
C SER A 147 -6.81 -4.82 -22.12
N ARG A 148 -5.60 -4.36 -22.46
CA ARG A 148 -4.33 -4.82 -21.89
C ARG A 148 -3.91 -4.04 -20.65
N SER A 149 -4.68 -3.04 -20.22
CA SER A 149 -4.32 -2.22 -19.08
C SER A 149 -4.30 -3.04 -17.77
N PRO A 150 -3.33 -2.79 -16.87
CA PRO A 150 -3.17 -3.54 -15.63
C PRO A 150 -4.29 -3.26 -14.63
N ARG A 151 -4.88 -4.33 -14.07
CA ARG A 151 -6.02 -4.29 -13.13
C ARG A 151 -5.70 -3.83 -11.70
N LYS A 152 -4.47 -3.44 -11.43
CA LYS A 152 -3.96 -3.07 -10.10
C LYS A 152 -2.93 -1.96 -10.25
N SER A 153 -3.34 -0.89 -10.90
CA SER A 153 -2.54 0.31 -11.08
C SER A 153 -3.16 1.47 -10.33
N SER A 154 -2.32 2.41 -9.88
CA SER A 154 -2.83 3.67 -9.34
C SER A 154 -3.51 4.46 -10.45
N PRO A 155 -4.68 5.06 -10.21
CA PRO A 155 -5.34 5.90 -11.19
C PRO A 155 -4.53 7.17 -11.47
N GLY A 156 -4.86 7.85 -12.57
CA GLY A 156 -4.32 9.16 -12.89
C GLY A 156 -4.84 10.26 -11.96
N ILE A 157 -4.57 11.52 -12.32
CA ILE A 157 -5.06 12.70 -11.60
C ILE A 157 -6.60 12.81 -11.54
N ASP A 158 -7.28 12.13 -12.45
CA ASP A 158 -8.74 12.06 -12.54
C ASP A 158 -9.35 11.03 -11.57
N GLY A 159 -8.53 10.18 -10.94
CA GLY A 159 -8.99 9.11 -10.07
C GLY A 159 -9.68 7.95 -10.79
N ILE A 160 -9.64 7.90 -12.12
CA ILE A 160 -10.34 6.89 -12.92
C ILE A 160 -9.45 5.63 -13.06
N PRO A 161 -9.92 4.44 -12.64
CA PRO A 161 -9.18 3.20 -12.82
C PRO A 161 -9.08 2.78 -14.28
N TYR A 162 -7.95 2.22 -14.69
CA TYR A 162 -7.70 1.85 -16.10
C TYR A 162 -8.67 0.77 -16.63
N GLU A 163 -9.27 -0.02 -15.75
CA GLU A 163 -10.20 -1.10 -16.08
C GLU A 163 -11.44 -0.60 -16.82
N ILE A 164 -11.81 0.68 -16.63
CA ILE A 164 -12.98 1.24 -17.28
C ILE A 164 -12.71 1.75 -18.70
N LEU A 165 -11.44 1.96 -19.09
CA LEU A 165 -11.10 2.57 -20.38
C LEU A 165 -11.66 1.77 -21.57
N SER A 166 -11.56 0.44 -21.51
CA SER A 166 -12.11 -0.41 -22.57
C SER A 166 -13.63 -0.32 -22.67
N LEU A 167 -14.33 -0.12 -21.55
CA LEU A 167 -15.78 0.10 -21.54
C LEU A 167 -16.12 1.48 -22.10
N VAL A 168 -15.37 2.50 -21.71
CA VAL A 168 -15.54 3.89 -22.16
C VAL A 168 -15.36 4.00 -23.66
N PHE A 169 -14.32 3.38 -24.24
CA PHE A 169 -14.12 3.39 -25.69
C PHE A 169 -15.17 2.60 -26.46
N LYS A 170 -15.86 1.64 -25.84
CA LYS A 170 -17.00 0.96 -26.49
C LYS A 170 -18.28 1.80 -26.49
N HIS A 171 -18.35 2.87 -25.70
CA HIS A 171 -19.53 3.71 -25.64
C HIS A 171 -19.70 4.55 -26.92
N PRO A 172 -20.86 4.51 -27.61
CA PRO A 172 -21.03 5.14 -28.92
C PRO A 172 -20.86 6.67 -28.89
N GLY A 173 -21.17 7.32 -27.77
CA GLY A 173 -20.94 8.77 -27.60
C GLY A 173 -19.48 9.16 -27.37
N VAL A 174 -18.62 8.22 -26.94
CA VAL A 174 -17.22 8.50 -26.60
C VAL A 174 -16.28 8.02 -27.71
N ALA A 175 -16.59 6.91 -28.37
CA ALA A 175 -15.76 6.32 -29.42
C ALA A 175 -15.31 7.33 -30.49
N PRO A 176 -16.19 8.18 -31.08
CA PRO A 176 -15.76 9.15 -32.09
C PRO A 176 -14.82 10.22 -31.51
N LEU A 177 -15.08 10.66 -30.28
CA LEU A 177 -14.27 11.66 -29.61
C LEU A 177 -12.88 11.11 -29.26
N ALA A 178 -12.81 9.88 -28.75
CA ALA A 178 -11.55 9.21 -28.45
C ALA A 178 -10.69 9.07 -29.71
N VAL A 179 -11.24 8.53 -30.79
CA VAL A 179 -10.52 8.38 -32.06
C VAL A 179 -10.02 9.74 -32.57
N LYS A 180 -10.84 10.78 -32.48
CA LYS A 180 -10.45 12.14 -32.86
C LYS A 180 -9.24 12.62 -32.04
N VAL A 181 -9.34 12.59 -30.71
CA VAL A 181 -8.28 13.09 -29.81
C VAL A 181 -6.96 12.36 -30.03
N TYR A 182 -6.99 11.02 -30.15
CA TYR A 182 -5.77 10.24 -30.37
C TYR A 182 -5.14 10.51 -31.74
N ASN A 183 -5.95 10.72 -32.78
CA ASN A 183 -5.43 11.03 -34.11
C ASN A 183 -4.97 12.49 -34.26
N GLU A 184 -5.58 13.43 -33.57
CA GLU A 184 -5.06 14.81 -33.46
C GLU A 184 -3.69 14.81 -32.77
N ALA A 185 -3.51 14.00 -31.72
CA ALA A 185 -2.23 13.81 -31.07
C ALA A 185 -1.18 13.19 -32.00
N LEU A 186 -1.53 12.13 -32.75
CA LEU A 186 -0.60 11.45 -33.66
C LEU A 186 -0.22 12.29 -34.88
N LEU A 187 -1.22 12.89 -35.54
CA LEU A 187 -1.04 13.49 -36.87
C LEU A 187 -0.72 14.98 -36.82
N GLN A 188 -1.14 15.67 -35.76
CA GLN A 188 -1.04 17.12 -35.64
C GLN A 188 -0.22 17.56 -34.43
N SER A 189 0.25 16.61 -33.60
CA SER A 189 0.94 16.90 -32.34
C SER A 189 0.10 17.79 -31.39
N VAL A 190 -1.23 17.68 -31.46
CA VAL A 190 -2.15 18.41 -30.59
C VAL A 190 -2.58 17.51 -29.45
N PHE A 191 -2.12 17.83 -28.24
CA PHE A 191 -2.39 17.04 -27.04
C PHE A 191 -3.37 17.77 -26.11
N PRO A 192 -4.31 17.05 -25.46
CA PRO A 192 -5.06 17.60 -24.35
C PRO A 192 -4.11 18.09 -23.25
N SER A 193 -4.41 19.25 -22.64
CA SER A 193 -3.59 19.82 -21.56
C SER A 193 -3.42 18.87 -20.36
N SER A 194 -4.41 18.02 -20.12
CA SER A 194 -4.35 17.00 -19.06
C SER A 194 -3.30 15.92 -19.31
N TRP A 195 -2.90 15.65 -20.57
CA TRP A 195 -1.84 14.68 -20.88
C TRP A 195 -0.44 15.22 -20.55
N LEU A 196 -0.31 16.54 -20.39
CA LEU A 196 0.91 17.20 -19.99
C LEU A 196 1.04 17.31 -18.46
N CYS A 197 0.07 16.75 -17.72
CA CYS A 197 0.06 16.76 -16.27
C CYS A 197 0.45 15.37 -15.73
N THR A 198 1.43 15.33 -14.83
CA THR A 198 1.87 14.08 -14.17
C THR A 198 1.64 14.16 -12.66
N SER A 199 1.15 13.08 -12.07
CA SER A 199 1.05 12.94 -10.61
C SER A 199 2.28 12.20 -10.08
N THR A 200 3.10 12.89 -9.29
CA THR A 200 4.27 12.30 -8.65
C THR A 200 3.95 11.94 -7.20
N ALA A 201 4.06 10.66 -6.86
CA ALA A 201 3.90 10.17 -5.50
C ALA A 201 5.24 9.63 -4.98
N LEU A 202 5.66 10.08 -3.80
CA LEU A 202 6.86 9.58 -3.12
C LEU A 202 6.52 8.27 -2.41
N LEU A 203 6.97 7.15 -2.98
CA LEU A 203 6.78 5.83 -2.38
C LEU A 203 8.04 5.42 -1.61
N PRO A 204 7.93 5.02 -0.33
CA PRO A 204 9.08 4.56 0.43
C PRO A 204 9.60 3.25 -0.16
N LYS A 205 10.90 3.23 -0.50
CA LYS A 205 11.55 2.01 -0.98
C LYS A 205 11.65 1.00 0.18
N LYS A 206 11.24 -0.24 -0.06
CA LYS A 206 11.43 -1.32 0.91
C LYS A 206 12.93 -1.66 0.95
N VAL A 207 13.60 -1.31 2.04
CA VAL A 207 14.96 -1.81 2.31
C VAL A 207 14.82 -3.26 2.74
N ILE A 208 15.25 -4.20 1.90
CA ILE A 208 15.44 -5.59 2.32
C ILE A 208 16.72 -5.61 3.15
N LEU A 209 16.58 -5.79 4.45
CA LEU A 209 17.70 -6.11 5.32
C LEU A 209 18.16 -7.54 4.97
N LEU A 210 19.26 -7.65 4.22
CA LEU A 210 20.10 -8.84 4.29
C LEU A 210 20.79 -8.78 5.66
N CYS A 211 20.24 -9.50 6.62
CA CYS A 211 20.94 -9.90 7.84
C CYS A 211 21.38 -11.36 7.68
#